data_AF-L0M392-F1
#
_entry.id   AF-L0M392-F1
#
_cell.length_a   1.000
_cell.length_b   1.000
_cell.length_c   1.000
_cell.angle_alpha   90.00
_cell.angle_beta   90.00
_cell.angle_gamma   90.00
#
_symmetry.space_group_name_H-M   'P 1'
#
loop_
_entity.id
_entity.type
_entity.pdbx_description
1 polymer ?
#
loop_
_entity_poly.entity_id
_entity_poly.type
_entity_poly.pdbx_seq_one_letter_code
_entity_poly.pdbx_strand_id
1 'polypeptide(L)'
;MGRGKNEIASVLSENTINLPSPYEGEQKATLSLRRLNDGDNEIVIHIDKGQIICDIALCSVLFKIDDAKPFGMRFNHPKDGSSNVIIGDLHAKDIKTLKKAKKIKVELTIHQGGEHVFTFNAIDNPFVGEKMYQMDEISSMLNKHEEIQLINEKSGPNLDSSFEVCKKVISSKDSEAINQLDKSNKNYWVRMAYYEWGVVKQGCKKGDGFMTFTFYEYK
;
A
#
# COMPACT_ATOMS: atom_id res chain seq x y z
N MET A 1 15.74 -16.35 2.25
CA MET A 1 14.72 -15.65 3.06
C MET A 1 15.35 -14.37 3.61
N GLY A 2 15.27 -13.27 2.85
CA GLY A 2 15.78 -11.97 3.30
C GLY A 2 14.79 -11.35 4.29
N ARG A 3 15.24 -11.05 5.50
CA ARG A 3 14.44 -10.34 6.51
C ARG A 3 14.32 -8.88 6.08
N GLY A 4 13.17 -8.49 5.51
CA GLY A 4 12.72 -7.10 5.63
C GLY A 4 12.64 -6.74 7.11
N LYS A 5 12.85 -5.47 7.46
CA LYS A 5 12.66 -4.96 8.81
C LYS A 5 11.41 -4.11 8.80
N ASN A 6 10.46 -4.40 9.68
CA ASN A 6 9.30 -3.54 9.89
C ASN A 6 9.79 -2.11 10.23
N GLU A 7 9.27 -1.13 9.51
CA GLU A 7 9.49 0.29 9.78
C GLU A 7 8.19 0.87 10.31
N ILE A 8 8.24 1.65 11.39
CA ILE A 8 7.06 2.30 11.96
C ILE A 8 7.45 3.73 12.34
N ALA A 9 6.69 4.69 11.85
CA ALA A 9 6.74 6.09 12.26
C ALA A 9 5.37 6.48 12.81
N SER A 10 5.31 6.95 14.05
CA SER A 10 4.06 7.26 14.73
C SER A 10 4.06 8.68 15.28
N VAL A 11 2.90 9.32 15.24
CA VAL A 11 2.68 10.63 15.83
C VAL A 11 1.33 10.69 16.54
N LEU A 12 1.31 11.33 17.71
CA LEU A 12 0.11 11.58 18.49
C LEU A 12 -0.55 12.89 18.04
N SER A 13 -1.87 12.97 18.11
CA SER A 13 -2.59 14.20 17.77
C SER A 13 -2.22 15.37 18.71
N GLU A 14 -2.12 16.56 18.15
CA GLU A 14 -1.87 17.81 18.89
C GLU A 14 -3.05 18.12 19.81
N ASN A 15 -4.27 18.02 19.26
CA ASN A 15 -5.51 18.25 20.00
C ASN A 15 -5.98 17.02 20.76
N THR A 16 -6.71 17.30 21.83
CA THR A 16 -7.43 16.34 22.67
C THR A 16 -8.92 16.47 22.38
N ILE A 17 -9.64 15.36 22.39
CA ILE A 17 -11.11 15.34 22.38
C ILE A 17 -11.61 14.78 23.72
N ASN A 18 -12.82 15.12 24.12
CA ASN A 18 -13.47 14.53 25.29
C ASN A 18 -14.69 13.75 24.83
N LEU A 19 -14.72 12.45 25.14
CA LEU A 19 -15.83 11.59 24.76
C LEU A 19 -16.89 11.49 25.86
N PRO A 20 -18.17 11.33 25.47
CA PRO A 20 -19.24 11.00 26.39
C PRO A 20 -19.23 9.51 26.77
N SER A 21 -20.18 9.13 27.61
CA SER A 21 -20.47 7.72 27.92
C SER A 21 -20.75 6.92 26.64
N PRO A 22 -20.26 5.68 26.52
CA PRO A 22 -19.52 4.84 27.48
C PRO A 22 -17.98 4.91 27.36
N TYR A 23 -17.46 5.94 26.69
CA TYR A 23 -16.03 6.09 26.38
C TYR A 23 -15.39 7.26 27.13
N GLU A 24 -15.91 7.57 28.31
CA GLU A 24 -15.74 8.86 28.97
C GLU A 24 -14.29 9.32 29.10
N GLY A 25 -14.15 10.63 28.92
CA GLY A 25 -12.95 11.38 29.26
C GLY A 25 -12.12 11.77 28.04
N GLU A 26 -11.01 12.41 28.36
CA GLU A 26 -10.09 12.93 27.37
C GLU A 26 -9.33 11.81 26.67
N GLN A 27 -9.10 12.00 25.36
CA GLN A 27 -8.21 11.15 24.59
C GLN A 27 -7.60 11.88 23.39
N LYS A 28 -6.60 11.21 22.81
CA LYS A 28 -5.92 11.59 21.57
C LYS A 28 -5.95 10.43 20.59
N ALA A 29 -5.65 10.71 19.33
CA ALA A 29 -5.46 9.68 18.32
C ALA A 29 -3.97 9.52 18.01
N THR A 30 -3.57 8.32 17.61
CA THR A 30 -2.24 8.03 17.06
C THR A 30 -2.39 7.75 15.58
N LEU A 31 -1.59 8.42 14.76
CA LEU A 31 -1.40 8.12 13.34
C LEU A 31 -0.04 7.45 13.17
N SER A 32 -0.01 6.29 12.52
CA SER A 32 1.23 5.57 12.23
C SER A 32 1.35 5.26 10.75
N LEU A 33 2.54 5.43 10.19
CA LEU A 33 2.92 4.91 8.88
C LEU A 33 3.79 3.68 9.12
N ARG A 34 3.47 2.58 8.44
CA ARG A 34 4.17 1.29 8.59
C ARG A 34 4.66 0.80 7.24
N ARG A 35 5.83 0.16 7.26
CA ARG A 35 6.28 -0.75 6.22
C ARG A 35 6.34 -2.14 6.84
N LEU A 36 5.58 -3.07 6.29
CA LEU A 36 5.57 -4.47 6.71
C LEU A 36 6.64 -5.28 5.97
N ASN A 37 7.05 -6.40 6.55
CA ASN A 37 8.11 -7.26 5.99
C ASN A 37 7.75 -7.93 4.66
N ASP A 38 6.46 -8.02 4.34
CA ASP A 38 5.92 -8.55 3.09
C ASP A 38 5.94 -7.53 1.94
N GLY A 39 6.19 -6.25 2.25
CA GLY A 39 6.36 -5.18 1.27
C GLY A 39 5.25 -4.14 1.29
N ASP A 40 4.24 -4.31 2.16
CA ASP A 40 3.10 -3.41 2.18
C ASP A 40 3.40 -2.15 2.99
N ASN A 41 3.08 -0.99 2.41
CA ASN A 41 3.05 0.27 3.14
C ASN A 41 1.62 0.55 3.60
N GLU A 42 1.47 0.90 4.87
CA GLU A 42 0.17 1.10 5.48
C GLU A 42 0.14 2.39 6.30
N ILE A 43 -1.05 2.96 6.42
CA ILE A 43 -1.37 3.98 7.41
C ILE A 43 -2.36 3.41 8.42
N VAL A 44 -2.11 3.67 9.69
CA VAL A 44 -2.90 3.19 10.81
C VAL A 44 -3.37 4.38 11.62
N ILE A 45 -4.64 4.38 11.97
CA ILE A 45 -5.18 5.31 12.94
C ILE A 45 -5.73 4.51 14.13
N HIS A 46 -5.32 4.93 15.32
CA HIS A 46 -5.71 4.30 16.59
C HIS A 46 -6.24 5.37 17.55
N ILE A 47 -7.30 5.02 18.28
CA ILE A 47 -7.82 5.79 19.42
C ILE A 47 -7.81 4.89 20.66
N ASP A 48 -7.57 5.48 21.84
CA ASP A 48 -7.47 4.71 23.08
C ASP A 48 -8.85 4.26 23.58
N LYS A 49 -9.89 5.07 23.34
CA LYS A 49 -11.27 4.84 23.80
C LYS A 49 -12.24 5.03 22.65
N GLY A 50 -13.18 4.09 22.51
CA GLY A 50 -14.23 4.17 21.51
C GLY A 50 -14.15 3.10 20.45
N GLN A 51 -15.16 3.11 19.60
CA GLN A 51 -15.24 2.30 18.40
C GLN A 51 -15.31 3.24 17.20
N ILE A 52 -14.33 3.15 16.32
CA ILE A 52 -14.32 3.87 15.05
C ILE A 52 -15.42 3.27 14.19
N ILE A 53 -16.32 4.11 13.68
CA ILE A 53 -17.35 3.70 12.75
C ILE A 53 -16.74 3.63 11.35
N CYS A 54 -16.79 2.44 10.79
CA CYS A 54 -16.26 2.07 9.49
C CYS A 54 -17.40 1.32 8.78
N ASP A 55 -18.17 2.02 7.94
CA ASP A 55 -19.27 1.43 7.17
C ASP A 55 -18.76 0.33 6.24
N ILE A 56 -19.53 -0.77 6.18
CA ILE A 56 -19.41 -1.95 5.33
C ILE A 56 -19.15 -1.61 3.85
N ALA A 57 -19.68 -0.50 3.32
CA ALA A 57 -19.54 -0.19 1.90
C ALA A 57 -18.14 0.34 1.54
N LEU A 58 -17.58 1.30 2.30
CA LEU A 58 -16.38 2.02 1.85
C LEU A 58 -15.42 2.56 2.91
N CYS A 59 -15.69 2.41 4.22
CA CYS A 59 -14.84 2.88 5.33
C CYS A 59 -13.87 4.02 4.96
N SER A 60 -14.48 5.12 4.52
CA SER A 60 -13.76 6.23 3.91
C SER A 60 -13.54 7.28 4.97
N VAL A 61 -12.28 7.54 5.29
CA VAL A 61 -11.87 8.52 6.29
C VAL A 61 -11.46 9.79 5.58
N LEU A 62 -11.95 10.94 6.06
CA LEU A 62 -11.64 12.22 5.45
C LEU A 62 -10.27 12.72 5.94
N PHE A 63 -9.37 12.92 4.98
CA PHE A 63 -8.05 13.49 5.19
C PHE A 63 -7.99 14.89 4.61
N LYS A 64 -7.32 15.79 5.34
CA LYS A 64 -6.86 17.07 4.81
C LYS A 64 -5.38 17.22 5.11
N ILE A 65 -4.58 17.29 4.05
CA ILE A 65 -3.13 17.49 4.13
C ILE A 65 -2.84 18.96 3.87
N ASP A 66 -2.16 19.61 4.81
CA ASP A 66 -1.86 21.04 4.81
C ASP A 66 -3.12 21.87 4.48
N ASP A 67 -3.01 22.74 3.47
CA ASP A 67 -4.09 23.59 2.98
C ASP A 67 -4.83 23.01 1.75
N ALA A 68 -4.55 21.75 1.39
CA ALA A 68 -5.21 21.10 0.27
C ALA A 68 -6.72 20.87 0.53
N LYS A 69 -7.46 20.54 -0.54
CA LYS A 69 -8.85 20.13 -0.39
C LYS A 69 -8.93 18.80 0.37
N PRO A 70 -9.92 18.61 1.26
CA PRO A 70 -10.16 17.32 1.88
C PRO A 70 -10.43 16.22 0.85
N PHE A 71 -9.96 15.01 1.11
CA PHE A 71 -10.19 13.84 0.27
C PHE A 71 -10.44 12.59 1.14
N GLY A 72 -11.21 11.64 0.62
CA GLY A 72 -11.45 10.36 1.28
C GLY A 72 -10.33 9.37 1.00
N MET A 73 -9.88 8.66 2.03
CA MET A 73 -8.98 7.53 1.91
C MET A 73 -9.65 6.29 2.50
N ARG A 74 -9.46 5.14 1.84
CA ARG A 74 -10.12 3.89 2.22
C ARG A 74 -9.33 3.20 3.33
N PHE A 75 -10.06 2.72 4.33
CA PHE A 75 -9.54 1.93 5.43
C PHE A 75 -10.32 0.63 5.58
N ASN A 76 -9.83 -0.24 6.46
CA ASN A 76 -10.52 -1.44 6.94
C ASN A 76 -10.24 -1.62 8.43
N HIS A 77 -11.13 -2.31 9.14
CA HIS A 77 -10.77 -2.82 10.46
C HIS A 77 -9.74 -3.95 10.35
N PRO A 78 -8.83 -4.07 11.32
CA PRO A 78 -7.93 -5.21 11.40
C PRO A 78 -8.72 -6.52 11.57
N LYS A 79 -8.14 -7.61 11.07
CA LYS A 79 -8.75 -8.96 11.12
C LYS A 79 -8.86 -9.53 12.54
N ASP A 80 -8.19 -8.92 13.52
CA ASP A 80 -8.26 -9.33 14.93
C ASP A 80 -9.52 -8.84 15.65
N GLY A 81 -10.36 -8.04 14.99
CA GLY A 81 -11.60 -7.52 15.53
C GLY A 81 -11.46 -6.23 16.34
N SER A 82 -10.27 -5.62 16.39
CA SER A 82 -10.07 -4.34 17.08
C SER A 82 -10.90 -3.24 16.43
N SER A 83 -11.81 -2.65 17.21
CA SER A 83 -12.74 -1.62 16.75
C SER A 83 -12.22 -0.19 16.91
N ASN A 84 -11.10 -0.02 17.62
CA ASN A 84 -10.45 1.26 17.89
C ASN A 84 -9.25 1.52 16.97
N VAL A 85 -9.03 0.63 15.99
CA VAL A 85 -7.97 0.69 14.99
C VAL A 85 -8.59 0.58 13.60
N ILE A 86 -8.08 1.37 12.67
CA ILE A 86 -8.33 1.22 11.24
C ILE A 86 -7.00 1.27 10.47
N ILE A 87 -6.92 0.51 9.38
CA ILE A 87 -5.71 0.34 8.56
C ILE A 87 -6.07 0.62 7.09
N GLY A 88 -5.26 1.42 6.41
CA GLY A 88 -5.39 1.72 4.98
C GLY A 88 -4.08 1.47 4.25
N ASP A 89 -4.18 0.99 3.01
CA ASP A 89 -3.02 0.76 2.15
C ASP A 89 -2.51 2.10 1.57
N LEU A 90 -1.19 2.26 1.49
CA LEU A 90 -0.56 3.46 0.94
C LEU A 90 -0.01 3.17 -0.46
N HIS A 91 -0.56 3.86 -1.46
CA HIS A 91 -0.06 3.83 -2.83
C HIS A 91 1.06 4.84 -3.05
N ALA A 92 1.75 4.76 -4.20
CA ALA A 92 2.90 5.61 -4.50
C ALA A 92 2.59 7.11 -4.35
N LYS A 93 1.40 7.53 -4.80
CA LYS A 93 0.90 8.91 -4.70
C LYS A 93 0.71 9.36 -3.24
N ASP A 94 0.24 8.47 -2.38
CA ASP A 94 -0.11 8.77 -0.99
C ASP A 94 1.16 8.96 -0.19
N ILE A 95 2.14 8.06 -0.33
CA ILE A 95 3.46 8.17 0.28
C ILE A 95 4.16 9.47 -0.14
N LYS A 96 4.15 9.78 -1.46
CA LYS A 96 4.76 11.01 -1.99
C LYS A 96 4.14 12.28 -1.40
N THR A 97 2.84 12.23 -1.11
CA THR A 97 2.10 13.34 -0.49
C THR A 97 2.38 13.42 1.02
N LEU A 98 2.25 12.31 1.74
CA LEU A 98 2.44 12.22 3.20
C LEU A 98 3.87 12.53 3.64
N LYS A 99 4.89 12.21 2.84
CA LYS A 99 6.29 12.56 3.11
C LYS A 99 6.58 14.07 3.07
N LYS A 100 5.75 14.83 2.37
CA LYS A 100 5.89 16.29 2.23
C LYS A 100 4.94 17.07 3.13
N ALA A 101 4.00 16.37 3.77
CA ALA A 101 3.01 16.96 4.63
C ALA A 101 3.67 17.65 5.82
N LYS A 102 3.17 18.81 6.21
CA LYS A 102 3.54 19.46 7.48
C LYS A 102 2.46 19.26 8.52
N LYS A 103 1.21 19.20 8.07
CA LYS A 103 0.04 19.06 8.92
C LYS A 103 -0.95 18.09 8.28
N ILE A 104 -1.46 17.16 9.07
CA ILE A 104 -2.50 16.22 8.64
C ILE A 104 -3.68 16.37 9.57
N LYS A 105 -4.87 16.53 8.99
CA LYS A 105 -6.14 16.46 9.72
C LYS A 105 -6.91 15.25 9.27
N VAL A 106 -7.46 14.51 10.22
CA VAL A 106 -8.20 13.28 10.01
C VAL A 106 -9.53 13.41 10.74
N GLU A 107 -10.63 13.22 10.05
CA GLU A 107 -11.96 13.15 10.64
C GLU A 107 -12.34 11.69 10.89
N LEU A 108 -12.64 11.36 12.15
CA LEU A 108 -13.12 10.04 12.55
C LEU A 108 -14.51 10.16 13.13
N THR A 109 -15.40 9.24 12.75
CA THR A 109 -16.67 9.04 13.42
C THR A 109 -16.50 7.98 14.50
N ILE A 110 -16.83 8.30 15.74
CA ILE A 110 -16.75 7.39 16.89
C ILE A 110 -18.17 7.04 17.32
N HIS A 111 -18.46 5.75 17.51
CA HIS A 111 -19.76 5.29 17.98
C HIS A 111 -20.16 6.01 19.27
N GLN A 112 -21.37 6.57 19.34
CA GLN A 112 -21.87 7.40 20.45
C GLN A 112 -21.05 8.66 20.80
N GLY A 113 -19.86 8.83 20.21
CA GLY A 113 -19.01 10.01 20.35
C GLY A 113 -19.19 11.06 19.24
N GLY A 114 -19.74 10.68 18.08
CA GLY A 114 -19.92 11.57 16.94
C GLY A 114 -18.64 11.76 16.11
N GLU A 115 -18.60 12.81 15.30
CA GLU A 115 -17.49 13.15 14.41
C GLU A 115 -16.45 14.02 15.13
N HIS A 116 -15.17 13.66 14.98
CA HIS A 116 -14.06 14.36 15.60
C HIS A 116 -12.90 14.52 14.62
N VAL A 117 -12.32 15.72 14.59
CA VAL A 117 -11.13 16.01 13.79
C VAL A 117 -9.89 15.93 14.67
N PHE A 118 -8.98 15.03 14.33
CA PHE A 118 -7.65 14.92 14.92
C PHE A 118 -6.63 15.61 14.03
N THR A 119 -5.73 16.36 14.65
CA THR A 119 -4.69 17.15 13.98
C THR A 119 -3.32 16.60 14.37
N PHE A 120 -2.49 16.32 13.38
CA PHE A 120 -1.16 15.75 13.54
C PHE A 120 -0.11 16.67 12.93
N ASN A 121 1.00 16.83 13.66
CA ASN A 121 2.20 17.46 13.11
C ASN A 121 2.99 16.40 12.32
N ALA A 122 3.20 16.66 11.03
CA ALA A 122 3.91 15.77 10.13
C ALA A 122 5.28 16.34 9.68
N ILE A 123 5.70 17.47 10.26
CA ILE A 123 7.04 18.01 10.04
C ILE A 123 8.08 16.95 10.45
N ASP A 124 9.13 16.82 9.63
CA ASP A 124 10.22 15.87 9.84
C ASP A 124 9.76 14.41 9.94
N ASN A 125 8.66 14.04 9.25
CA ASN A 125 8.19 12.67 9.16
C ASN A 125 9.33 11.71 8.75
N PRO A 126 9.78 10.81 9.64
CA PRO A 126 10.95 9.97 9.39
C PRO A 126 10.62 8.76 8.50
N PHE A 127 9.35 8.56 8.12
CA PHE A 127 8.91 7.40 7.35
C PHE A 127 9.55 7.36 5.96
N VAL A 128 10.34 6.31 5.73
CA VAL A 128 10.97 6.02 4.43
C VAL A 128 10.04 5.13 3.60
N GLY A 129 9.52 4.04 4.14
CA GLY A 129 8.63 3.13 3.41
C GLY A 129 9.32 2.38 2.26
N GLU A 130 8.55 1.59 1.51
CA GLU A 130 9.07 0.96 0.28
C GLU A 130 9.28 1.99 -0.83
N LYS A 131 10.23 1.69 -1.72
CA LYS A 131 10.39 2.44 -2.95
C LYS A 131 9.24 2.07 -3.89
N MET A 132 8.42 3.06 -4.22
CA MET A 132 7.33 2.93 -5.17
C MET A 132 7.43 4.00 -6.26
N TYR A 133 6.87 3.70 -7.43
CA TYR A 133 6.73 4.65 -8.53
C TYR A 133 5.27 4.75 -8.94
N GLN A 134 4.84 5.94 -9.34
CA GLN A 134 3.53 6.09 -9.97
C GLN A 134 3.56 5.44 -11.37
N MET A 135 2.41 4.94 -11.82
CA MET A 135 2.33 4.21 -13.11
C MET A 135 2.77 5.06 -14.32
N ASP A 136 2.56 6.37 -14.28
CA ASP A 136 3.03 7.31 -15.30
C ASP A 136 4.55 7.50 -15.27
N GLU A 137 5.16 7.52 -14.09
CA GLU A 137 6.62 7.53 -13.91
C GLU A 137 7.24 6.26 -14.53
N ILE A 138 6.66 5.08 -14.24
CA ILE A 138 7.09 3.80 -14.82
C ILE A 138 6.97 3.82 -16.34
N SER A 139 5.81 4.22 -16.86
CA SER A 139 5.57 4.30 -18.31
C SER A 139 6.58 5.22 -19.01
N SER A 140 6.88 6.37 -18.41
CA SER A 140 7.88 7.33 -18.92
C SER A 140 9.28 6.72 -18.98
N MET A 141 9.73 6.04 -17.91
CA MET A 141 11.03 5.37 -17.86
C MET A 141 11.16 4.29 -18.94
N LEU A 142 10.14 3.43 -19.07
CA LEU A 142 10.13 2.35 -20.06
C LEU A 142 10.16 2.88 -21.50
N ASN A 143 9.38 3.92 -21.82
CA ASN A 143 9.36 4.51 -23.16
C ASN A 143 10.70 5.13 -23.55
N LYS A 144 11.43 5.67 -22.57
CA LYS A 144 12.77 6.23 -22.78
C LYS A 144 13.89 5.20 -22.77
N HIS A 145 13.57 3.91 -22.57
CA HIS A 145 14.54 2.83 -22.40
C HIS A 145 15.51 3.11 -21.24
N GLU A 146 15.03 3.79 -20.18
CA GLU A 146 15.79 3.99 -18.96
C GLU A 146 15.88 2.67 -18.18
N GLU A 147 17.03 2.40 -17.58
CA GLU A 147 17.23 1.20 -16.78
C GLU A 147 16.52 1.36 -15.42
N ILE A 148 15.54 0.50 -15.17
CA ILE A 148 14.85 0.42 -13.88
C ILE A 148 15.63 -0.54 -12.98
N GLN A 149 16.26 0.01 -11.94
CA GLN A 149 17.04 -0.78 -10.99
C GLN A 149 16.13 -1.60 -10.06
N LEU A 150 16.36 -2.91 -10.04
CA LEU A 150 15.60 -3.89 -9.27
C LEU A 150 16.48 -4.55 -8.19
N ILE A 151 15.88 -4.85 -7.05
CA ILE A 151 16.51 -5.55 -5.91
C ILE A 151 15.58 -6.63 -5.35
N ASN A 152 16.08 -7.38 -4.36
CA ASN A 152 15.31 -8.33 -3.55
C ASN A 152 14.52 -9.37 -4.36
N GLU A 153 15.21 -10.07 -5.27
CA GLU A 153 14.65 -11.16 -6.04
C GLU A 153 14.08 -12.27 -5.13
N LYS A 154 12.77 -12.48 -5.20
CA LYS A 154 12.04 -13.53 -4.46
C LYS A 154 11.33 -14.46 -5.46
N SER A 155 11.64 -15.75 -5.42
CA SER A 155 10.90 -16.74 -6.19
C SER A 155 9.48 -16.91 -5.64
N GLY A 156 8.51 -16.86 -6.54
CA GLY A 156 7.10 -17.09 -6.27
C GLY A 156 6.69 -18.55 -6.33
N PRO A 157 5.40 -18.85 -6.08
CA PRO A 157 4.86 -20.19 -6.23
C PRO A 157 4.90 -20.61 -7.71
N ASN A 158 5.34 -21.84 -7.97
CA ASN A 158 5.19 -22.44 -9.29
C ASN A 158 3.73 -22.90 -9.46
N LEU A 159 3.10 -22.52 -10.56
CA LEU A 159 1.74 -22.97 -10.88
C LEU A 159 1.79 -24.08 -11.92
N ASP A 160 1.32 -25.27 -11.55
CA ASP A 160 1.15 -26.37 -12.50
C ASP A 160 0.24 -25.91 -13.63
N SER A 161 0.81 -25.87 -14.84
CA SER A 161 0.10 -25.43 -16.02
C SER A 161 0.81 -25.97 -17.25
N SER A 162 0.03 -26.48 -18.20
CA SER A 162 0.58 -26.84 -19.51
C SER A 162 1.19 -25.61 -20.17
N PHE A 163 2.22 -25.82 -20.99
CA PHE A 163 2.90 -24.73 -21.72
C PHE A 163 1.93 -23.84 -22.53
N GLU A 164 0.88 -24.43 -23.12
CA GLU A 164 -0.12 -23.68 -23.88
C GLU A 164 -1.03 -22.81 -22.98
N VAL A 165 -1.41 -23.31 -21.80
CA VAL A 165 -2.14 -22.52 -20.80
C VAL A 165 -1.26 -21.39 -20.28
N CYS A 166 -0.01 -21.71 -19.93
CA CYS A 166 0.97 -20.74 -19.46
C CYS A 166 1.17 -19.59 -20.45
N LYS A 167 1.32 -19.91 -21.74
CA LYS A 167 1.44 -18.93 -22.83
C LYS A 167 0.20 -18.03 -22.94
N LYS A 168 -1.01 -18.59 -22.80
CA LYS A 168 -2.26 -17.81 -22.81
C LYS A 168 -2.29 -16.81 -21.66
N VAL A 169 -1.91 -17.22 -20.45
CA VAL A 169 -1.86 -16.34 -19.26
C VAL A 169 -0.81 -15.24 -19.45
N ILE A 170 0.41 -15.57 -19.87
CA ILE A 170 1.43 -14.55 -20.12
C ILE A 170 0.98 -13.54 -21.19
N SER A 171 0.26 -14.02 -22.21
CA SER A 171 -0.28 -13.16 -23.28
C SER A 171 -1.48 -12.31 -22.84
N SER A 172 -2.18 -12.70 -21.77
CA SER A 172 -3.25 -11.89 -21.19
C SER A 172 -2.64 -10.71 -20.43
N LYS A 173 -3.08 -9.49 -20.73
CA LYS A 173 -2.60 -8.29 -20.03
C LYS A 173 -3.26 -8.19 -18.67
N ASP A 174 -2.45 -7.96 -17.64
CA ASP A 174 -2.95 -7.48 -16.36
C ASP A 174 -3.31 -5.99 -16.50
N SER A 175 -4.55 -5.61 -16.21
CA SER A 175 -5.02 -4.23 -16.33
C SER A 175 -4.41 -3.29 -15.30
N GLU A 176 -3.89 -3.81 -14.20
CA GLU A 176 -3.27 -3.04 -13.12
C GLU A 176 -1.77 -2.84 -13.33
N ALA A 177 -1.18 -3.50 -14.32
CA ALA A 177 0.24 -3.46 -14.60
C ALA A 177 0.56 -2.91 -15.99
N ILE A 178 1.76 -2.33 -16.12
CA ILE A 178 2.37 -2.15 -17.44
C ILE A 178 3.02 -3.47 -17.83
N ASN A 179 2.57 -4.07 -18.92
CA ASN A 179 3.02 -5.39 -19.37
C ASN A 179 4.02 -5.24 -20.51
N GLN A 180 5.22 -5.78 -20.34
CA GLN A 180 6.26 -5.84 -21.37
C GLN A 180 6.68 -7.29 -21.64
N LEU A 181 6.63 -7.69 -22.91
CA LEU A 181 7.13 -9.00 -23.32
C LEU A 181 8.65 -8.92 -23.46
N ASP A 182 9.37 -9.51 -22.51
CA ASP A 182 10.84 -9.47 -22.45
C ASP A 182 11.48 -10.44 -23.45
N LYS A 183 10.97 -11.67 -23.53
CA LYS A 183 11.46 -12.70 -24.45
C LYS A 183 10.38 -13.67 -24.85
N SER A 184 10.26 -13.96 -26.14
CA SER A 184 9.31 -14.95 -26.64
C SER A 184 9.85 -15.73 -27.84
N ASN A 185 9.75 -17.06 -27.80
CA ASN A 185 9.97 -17.96 -28.92
C ASN A 185 9.13 -19.25 -28.78
N LYS A 186 9.37 -20.24 -29.64
CA LYS A 186 8.60 -21.50 -29.68
C LYS A 186 8.67 -22.33 -28.39
N ASN A 187 9.72 -22.14 -27.58
CA ASN A 187 10.02 -22.95 -26.40
C ASN A 187 10.07 -22.14 -25.10
N TYR A 188 9.98 -20.81 -25.14
CA TYR A 188 10.12 -19.96 -23.96
C TYR A 188 9.35 -18.65 -24.11
N TRP A 189 8.64 -18.24 -23.05
CA TRP A 189 7.88 -16.99 -22.97
C TRP A 189 8.14 -16.32 -21.62
N VAL A 190 8.46 -15.03 -21.65
CA VAL A 190 8.64 -14.20 -20.46
C VAL A 190 7.96 -12.87 -20.63
N ARG A 191 7.24 -12.48 -19.58
CA ARG A 191 6.69 -11.15 -19.41
C ARG A 191 7.19 -10.54 -18.13
N MET A 192 7.48 -9.25 -18.20
CA MET A 192 7.64 -8.37 -17.05
C MET A 192 6.33 -7.59 -16.88
N ALA A 193 5.74 -7.65 -15.69
CA ALA A 193 4.61 -6.83 -15.29
C ALA A 193 5.08 -5.85 -14.23
N TYR A 194 5.00 -4.56 -14.54
CA TYR A 194 5.43 -3.47 -13.65
C TYR A 194 4.22 -2.90 -12.92
N TYR A 195 4.30 -2.84 -11.60
CA TYR A 195 3.31 -2.30 -10.67
C TYR A 195 3.92 -1.15 -9.88
N GLU A 196 3.13 -0.39 -9.13
CA GLU A 196 3.67 0.71 -8.32
C GLU A 196 4.70 0.24 -7.28
N TRP A 197 4.53 -0.96 -6.74
CA TRP A 197 5.37 -1.54 -5.69
C TRP A 197 6.59 -2.32 -6.21
N GLY A 198 6.61 -2.71 -7.48
CA GLY A 198 7.68 -3.55 -7.99
C GLY A 198 7.38 -4.22 -9.32
N VAL A 199 8.13 -5.29 -9.62
CA VAL A 199 8.07 -5.97 -10.90
C VAL A 199 7.90 -7.47 -10.71
N VAL A 200 6.95 -8.04 -11.46
CA VAL A 200 6.74 -9.49 -11.52
C VAL A 200 7.22 -10.00 -12.87
N LYS A 201 8.19 -10.89 -12.82
CA LYS A 201 8.62 -11.69 -13.98
C LYS A 201 7.86 -13.00 -13.99
N GLN A 202 7.17 -13.25 -15.09
CA GLN A 202 6.48 -14.51 -15.33
C GLN A 202 7.20 -15.26 -16.44
N GLY A 203 7.45 -16.55 -16.23
CA GLY A 203 8.18 -17.39 -17.17
C GLY A 203 7.43 -18.68 -17.49
N CYS A 204 7.42 -19.05 -18.77
CA CYS A 204 6.97 -20.34 -19.27
C CYS A 204 8.08 -20.94 -20.11
N LYS A 205 8.40 -22.21 -19.89
CA LYS A 205 9.35 -22.95 -20.72
C LYS A 205 8.74 -24.28 -21.13
N LYS A 206 8.90 -24.64 -22.41
CA LYS A 206 8.34 -25.87 -22.96
C LYS A 206 9.07 -27.08 -22.38
N GLY A 207 8.31 -28.04 -21.88
CA GLY A 207 8.83 -29.21 -21.17
C GLY A 207 8.84 -29.02 -19.65
N ASP A 208 8.76 -27.78 -19.17
CA ASP A 208 8.48 -27.52 -17.76
C ASP A 208 6.97 -27.69 -17.54
N GLY A 209 6.59 -28.41 -16.49
CA GLY A 209 5.18 -28.64 -16.12
C GLY A 209 4.57 -27.47 -15.35
N PHE A 210 5.24 -26.33 -15.27
CA PHE A 210 4.82 -25.22 -14.42
C PHE A 210 5.21 -23.85 -14.97
N MET A 211 4.45 -22.85 -14.56
CA MET A 211 4.77 -21.43 -14.70
C MET A 211 5.61 -20.97 -13.52
N THR A 212 6.63 -20.15 -13.78
CA THR A 212 7.48 -19.54 -12.74
C THR A 212 7.11 -18.08 -12.53
N PHE A 213 7.14 -17.65 -11.27
CA PHE A 213 7.00 -16.24 -10.89
C PHE A 213 8.26 -15.81 -10.15
N THR A 214 8.78 -14.64 -10.47
CA THR A 214 9.85 -13.99 -9.73
C THR A 214 9.44 -12.55 -9.43
N PHE A 215 9.52 -12.17 -8.17
CA PHE A 215 9.16 -10.85 -7.67
C PHE A 215 10.41 -10.03 -7.43
N TYR A 216 10.37 -8.77 -7.84
CA TYR A 216 11.44 -7.79 -7.67
C TYR A 216 10.88 -6.52 -7.03
N GLU A 217 11.66 -5.92 -6.14
CA GLU A 217 11.38 -4.61 -5.56
C GLU A 217 12.19 -3.54 -6.31
N TYR A 218 11.69 -2.30 -6.32
CA TYR A 218 12.46 -1.18 -6.82
C TYR A 218 13.59 -0.80 -5.86
N LYS A 219 14.73 -0.38 -6.42
CA LYS A 219 15.90 0.03 -5.64
C LYS A 219 15.80 1.47 -5.11
#